data_AF-A0A0U4C3M3-F1
#
_entry.id   AF-A0A0U4C3M3-F1
#
_cell.length_a   1.000
_cell.length_b   1.000
_cell.length_c   1.000
_cell.angle_alpha   90.00
_cell.angle_beta   90.00
_cell.angle_gamma   90.00
#
_symmetry.space_group_name_H-M   'P 1'
#
loop_
_entity.id
_entity.type
_entity.pdbx_description
1 polymer ?
#
loop_
_entity_poly.entity_id
_entity_poly.type
_entity_poly.pdbx_seq_one_letter_code
_entity_poly.pdbx_strand_id
1 'polypeptide(L)'
;MDTATLLLLGLLLVASVGLKQLVDIKRASRASASGVYVRRYWQIADDIHRAGSDPLEIRADPRYLQLLEDELAVAAIDLLDEQQWATWHGVLDEEPARTRVLDALQVCDPRTVAFSRLRRCLDQRQRDGARHDISRCAGA
;
A
#
# COMPACT_ATOMS: atom_id res chain seq x y z
N MET A 1 -40.24 21.98 -25.85
CA MET A 1 -38.85 21.55 -25.58
C MET A 1 -38.02 21.86 -26.80
N ASP A 2 -37.02 22.68 -26.59
CA ASP A 2 -36.05 23.24 -27.51
C ASP A 2 -34.83 22.30 -27.63
N THR A 3 -34.22 22.28 -28.82
CA THR A 3 -33.12 21.37 -29.18
C THR A 3 -31.91 21.51 -28.27
N ALA A 4 -31.65 22.72 -27.77
CA ALA A 4 -30.61 23.00 -26.77
C ALA A 4 -30.83 22.21 -25.47
N THR A 5 -32.08 22.15 -25.00
CA THR A 5 -32.46 21.43 -23.77
C THR A 5 -32.26 19.91 -23.93
N LEU A 6 -32.55 19.37 -25.11
CA LEU A 6 -32.29 17.96 -25.45
C LEU A 6 -30.80 17.62 -25.51
N LEU A 7 -29.97 18.50 -26.08
CA LEU A 7 -28.52 18.31 -26.13
C LEU A 7 -27.89 18.38 -24.72
N LEU A 8 -28.36 19.30 -23.88
CA LEU A 8 -27.88 19.45 -22.50
C LEU A 8 -28.23 18.23 -21.63
N LEU A 9 -29.46 17.71 -21.79
CA LEU A 9 -29.88 16.45 -21.17
C LEU A 9 -29.04 15.26 -21.62
N GLY A 10 -28.76 15.15 -22.93
CA GLY A 10 -27.88 14.12 -23.48
C GLY A 10 -26.46 14.17 -22.90
N LEU A 11 -25.89 15.37 -22.80
CA LEU A 11 -24.56 15.60 -22.19
C LEU A 11 -24.52 15.22 -20.70
N LEU A 12 -25.55 15.58 -19.93
CA LEU A 12 -25.67 15.22 -18.51
C LEU A 12 -25.80 13.70 -18.33
N LEU A 13 -26.51 13.01 -19.23
CA LEU A 13 -26.62 11.56 -19.23
C LEU A 13 -25.28 10.87 -19.49
N VAL A 14 -24.53 11.34 -20.49
CA VAL A 14 -23.18 10.83 -20.77
C VAL A 14 -22.23 11.09 -19.61
N ALA A 15 -22.26 12.28 -19.02
CA ALA A 15 -21.42 12.64 -17.87
C ALA A 15 -21.73 11.80 -16.63
N SER A 16 -23.01 11.55 -16.34
CA SER A 16 -23.42 10.74 -15.19
C SER A 16 -23.09 9.25 -15.37
N VAL A 17 -23.21 8.71 -16.58
CA VAL A 17 -22.77 7.34 -16.89
C VAL A 17 -21.25 7.21 -16.75
N GLY A 18 -20.49 8.18 -17.30
CA GLY A 18 -19.03 8.21 -17.17
C GLY A 18 -18.58 8.31 -15.71
N LEU A 19 -19.22 9.15 -14.91
CA LEU A 19 -18.93 9.27 -13.48
C LEU A 19 -19.21 7.96 -12.73
N LYS A 20 -20.33 7.29 -13.02
CA LYS A 20 -20.65 5.99 -12.43
C LYS A 20 -19.60 4.94 -12.78
N GLN A 21 -19.19 4.86 -14.05
CA GLN A 21 -18.13 3.92 -14.48
C GLN A 21 -16.81 4.19 -13.74
N LEU A 22 -16.43 5.46 -13.56
CA LEU A 22 -15.24 5.81 -12.79
C LEU A 22 -15.35 5.41 -11.31
N VAL A 23 -16.51 5.59 -10.70
CA VAL A 23 -16.79 5.15 -9.32
C VAL A 23 -16.68 3.63 -9.21
N ASP A 24 -17.26 2.90 -10.16
CA ASP A 24 -17.24 1.43 -10.16
C ASP A 24 -15.82 0.89 -10.38
N ILE A 25 -15.04 1.50 -11.28
CA ILE A 25 -13.62 1.17 -11.49
C ILE A 25 -12.82 1.42 -10.20
N LYS A 26 -13.02 2.56 -9.54
CA LYS A 26 -12.35 2.87 -8.26
C LYS A 26 -12.71 1.84 -7.18
N ARG A 27 -13.98 1.46 -7.08
CA ARG A 27 -14.44 0.44 -6.12
C ARG A 27 -13.83 -0.92 -6.42
N ALA A 28 -13.84 -1.36 -7.67
CA ALA A 28 -13.27 -2.64 -8.09
C ALA A 28 -11.75 -2.68 -7.85
N SER A 29 -11.04 -1.59 -8.18
CA SER A 29 -9.61 -1.44 -7.93
C SER A 29 -9.29 -1.50 -6.43
N ARG A 30 -10.06 -0.77 -5.60
CA ARG A 30 -9.92 -0.83 -4.13
C ARG A 30 -10.18 -2.24 -3.60
N ALA A 31 -11.24 -2.91 -4.04
CA ALA A 31 -11.56 -4.27 -3.62
C ALA A 31 -10.46 -5.27 -4.04
N SER A 32 -9.91 -5.12 -5.25
CA SER A 32 -8.81 -5.96 -5.73
C SER A 32 -7.54 -5.77 -4.92
N ALA A 33 -7.11 -4.52 -4.68
CA ALA A 33 -5.94 -4.21 -3.87
C ALA A 33 -6.10 -4.73 -2.43
N SER A 34 -7.28 -4.52 -1.83
CA SER A 34 -7.63 -5.03 -0.50
C SER A 34 -7.55 -6.55 -0.43
N GLY A 35 -8.13 -7.23 -1.42
CA GLY A 35 -8.16 -8.70 -1.46
C GLY A 35 -6.77 -9.33 -1.61
N VAL A 36 -5.88 -8.70 -2.37
CA VAL A 36 -4.48 -9.15 -2.52
C VAL A 36 -3.72 -8.96 -1.21
N TYR A 37 -3.82 -7.78 -0.59
CA TYR A 37 -3.17 -7.48 0.68
C TYR A 37 -3.60 -8.45 1.79
N VAL A 38 -4.91 -8.58 2.04
CA VAL A 38 -5.45 -9.45 3.10
C VAL A 38 -5.03 -10.91 2.90
N ARG A 39 -5.04 -11.39 1.65
CA ARG A 39 -4.61 -12.76 1.35
C ARG A 39 -3.14 -12.98 1.67
N ARG A 40 -2.27 -12.08 1.22
CA ARG A 40 -0.82 -12.19 1.45
C ARG A 40 -0.49 -12.08 2.93
N TYR A 41 -1.16 -11.16 3.64
CA TYR A 41 -1.05 -11.01 5.09
C TYR A 41 -1.30 -12.34 5.81
N TRP A 42 -2.45 -12.98 5.56
CA TRP A 42 -2.80 -14.23 6.23
C TRP A 42 -1.90 -15.40 5.83
N GLN A 43 -1.45 -15.46 4.58
CA GLN A 43 -0.48 -16.47 4.15
C GLN A 43 0.83 -16.37 4.93
N ILE A 44 1.36 -15.15 5.08
CA ILE A 44 2.60 -14.93 5.84
C ILE A 44 2.37 -15.21 7.33
N ALA A 45 1.24 -14.79 7.90
CA ALA A 45 0.91 -15.08 9.29
C ALA A 45 0.79 -16.59 9.57
N ASP A 46 0.12 -17.33 8.68
CA ASP A 46 0.01 -18.79 8.75
C ASP A 46 1.37 -19.47 8.63
N ASP A 47 2.22 -19.01 7.72
CA ASP A 47 3.56 -19.55 7.53
C ASP A 47 4.44 -19.31 8.77
N ILE A 48 4.39 -18.11 9.38
CA ILE A 48 5.05 -17.81 10.66
C ILE A 48 4.56 -18.78 11.74
N HIS A 49 3.25 -18.95 11.86
CA HIS A 49 2.66 -19.80 12.87
C HIS A 49 3.05 -21.28 12.70
N ARG A 50 3.07 -21.79 11.46
CA ARG A 50 3.41 -23.19 11.16
C ARG A 50 4.88 -23.51 11.27
N ALA A 51 5.76 -22.58 10.86
CA ALA A 51 7.19 -22.82 10.85
C ALA A 51 7.80 -22.80 12.27
N GLY A 52 7.09 -22.23 13.26
CA GLY A 52 7.65 -21.97 14.59
C GLY A 52 8.86 -21.03 14.56
N SER A 53 9.06 -20.34 13.42
CA SER A 53 10.17 -19.43 13.18
C SER A 53 10.03 -18.18 14.03
N ASP A 54 11.17 -17.59 14.37
CA ASP A 54 11.19 -16.23 14.91
C ASP A 54 10.50 -15.31 13.90
N PRO A 55 9.47 -14.52 14.29
CA PRO A 55 8.84 -13.53 13.42
C PRO A 55 9.86 -12.64 12.71
N LEU A 56 11.04 -12.44 13.28
CA LEU A 56 12.13 -11.67 12.72
C LEU A 56 12.93 -12.36 11.60
N GLU A 57 12.89 -13.70 11.48
CA GLU A 57 13.51 -14.46 10.37
C GLU A 57 12.69 -14.33 9.08
N ILE A 58 11.37 -14.30 9.20
CA ILE A 58 10.45 -14.14 8.06
C ILE A 58 10.46 -12.70 7.52
N ARG A 59 10.97 -11.72 8.29
CA ARG A 59 11.12 -10.32 7.82
C ARG A 59 12.19 -10.14 6.75
N ALA A 60 13.07 -11.13 6.55
CA ALA A 60 14.03 -11.14 5.45
C ALA A 60 13.50 -11.83 4.18
N ASP A 61 12.29 -12.41 4.22
CA ASP A 61 11.66 -13.06 3.08
C ASP A 61 11.21 -12.00 2.05
N PRO A 62 11.51 -12.17 0.75
CA PRO A 62 10.98 -11.31 -0.32
C PRO A 62 9.45 -11.12 -0.28
N ARG A 63 8.71 -12.12 0.23
CA ARG A 63 7.25 -12.05 0.43
C ARG A 63 6.86 -11.03 1.49
N TYR A 64 7.67 -10.87 2.54
CA TYR A 64 7.46 -9.85 3.57
C TYR A 64 7.75 -8.45 3.03
N LEU A 65 8.80 -8.28 2.22
CA LEU A 65 9.04 -7.00 1.52
C LEU A 65 7.86 -6.61 0.62
N GLN A 66 7.29 -7.59 -0.09
CA GLN A 66 6.11 -7.35 -0.91
C GLN A 66 4.87 -7.05 -0.07
N LEU A 67 4.72 -7.65 1.11
CA LEU A 67 3.64 -7.30 2.03
C LEU A 67 3.75 -5.83 2.48
N LEU A 68 4.95 -5.35 2.82
CA LEU A 68 5.17 -3.95 3.20
C LEU A 68 4.90 -2.97 2.04
N GLU A 69 5.28 -3.33 0.82
CA GLU A 69 4.95 -2.54 -0.39
C GLU A 69 3.45 -2.54 -0.68
N ASP A 70 2.77 -3.68 -0.54
CA ASP A 70 1.31 -3.81 -0.69
C ASP A 70 0.59 -3.00 0.40
N GLU A 71 1.11 -2.99 1.64
CA GLU A 71 0.64 -2.14 2.74
C GLU A 71 0.63 -0.68 2.27
N LEU A 72 1.77 -0.18 1.76
CA LEU A 72 1.89 1.23 1.35
C LEU A 72 0.92 1.58 0.22
N ALA A 73 0.65 0.63 -0.66
CA ALA A 73 -0.35 0.79 -1.71
C ALA A 73 -1.78 0.83 -1.17
N VAL A 74 -2.12 0.04 -0.15
CA VAL A 74 -3.48 0.06 0.43
C VAL A 74 -3.72 1.22 1.40
N ALA A 75 -2.67 1.77 2.03
CA ALA A 75 -2.75 3.03 2.77
C ALA A 75 -3.08 4.22 1.85
N ALA A 76 -2.48 4.25 0.65
CA ALA A 76 -2.73 5.30 -0.35
C ALA A 76 -4.19 5.39 -0.83
N ILE A 77 -5.02 4.39 -0.54
CA ILE A 77 -6.43 4.33 -0.92
C ILE A 77 -7.38 4.30 0.30
N ASP A 78 -6.89 4.76 1.46
CA ASP A 78 -7.61 4.84 2.73
C ASP A 78 -8.22 3.49 3.17
N LEU A 79 -7.56 2.36 2.85
CA LEU A 79 -8.03 1.06 3.30
C LEU A 79 -7.70 0.81 4.77
N LEU A 80 -6.52 1.25 5.19
CA LEU A 80 -6.06 1.22 6.56
C LEU A 80 -6.25 2.62 7.15
N ASP A 81 -6.88 2.71 8.32
CA ASP A 81 -6.91 3.98 9.03
C ASP A 81 -5.51 4.34 9.56
N GLU A 82 -5.31 5.61 9.89
CA GLU A 82 -4.01 6.13 10.33
C GLU A 82 -3.48 5.40 11.58
N GLN A 83 -4.36 4.96 12.48
CA GLN A 83 -3.98 4.28 13.71
C GLN A 83 -3.54 2.83 13.46
N GLN A 84 -4.28 2.10 12.62
CA GLN A 84 -3.94 0.76 12.15
C GLN A 84 -2.60 0.78 11.42
N TRP A 85 -2.42 1.74 10.52
CA TRP A 85 -1.18 1.95 9.81
C TRP A 85 -0.03 2.27 10.76
N ALA A 86 -0.18 3.25 11.65
CA ALA A 86 0.87 3.66 12.58
C ALA A 86 1.34 2.50 13.47
N THR A 87 0.41 1.65 13.92
CA THR A 87 0.73 0.50 14.77
C THR A 87 1.59 -0.53 14.04
N TRP A 88 1.22 -0.88 12.80
CA TRP A 88 1.97 -1.83 11.99
C TRP A 88 3.29 -1.25 11.49
N HIS A 89 3.23 -0.04 10.97
CA HIS A 89 4.36 0.64 10.37
C HIS A 89 5.37 1.15 11.41
N GLY A 90 4.95 1.37 12.66
CA GLY A 90 5.82 1.73 13.78
C GLY A 90 6.90 0.68 14.09
N VAL A 91 6.70 -0.57 13.67
CA VAL A 91 7.74 -1.62 13.78
C VAL A 91 9.03 -1.22 13.04
N LEU A 92 8.94 -0.42 11.98
CA LEU A 92 10.11 0.07 11.23
C LEU A 92 10.81 1.27 11.92
N ASP A 93 10.27 1.78 13.02
CA ASP A 93 10.96 2.75 13.88
C ASP A 93 12.09 2.07 14.67
N GLU A 94 11.96 0.76 14.92
CA GLU A 94 12.98 -0.04 15.59
C GLU A 94 14.18 -0.29 14.66
N GLU A 95 15.37 0.17 15.07
CA GLU A 95 16.62 -0.01 14.31
C GLU A 95 16.88 -1.46 13.85
N PRO A 96 16.69 -2.50 14.69
CA PRO A 96 16.92 -3.88 14.28
C PRO A 96 15.97 -4.33 13.16
N ALA A 97 14.71 -3.91 13.20
CA ALA A 97 13.73 -4.24 12.17
C ALA A 97 14.03 -3.51 10.86
N ARG A 98 14.35 -2.21 10.96
CA ARG A 98 14.70 -1.38 9.80
C ARG A 98 15.95 -1.89 9.08
N THR A 99 17.01 -2.22 9.82
CA THR A 99 18.26 -2.73 9.24
C THR A 99 18.02 -4.00 8.44
N ARG A 100 17.25 -4.95 8.98
CA ARG A 100 16.91 -6.19 8.25
C ARG A 100 16.14 -5.95 6.97
N VAL A 101 15.20 -5.00 6.97
CA VAL A 101 14.44 -4.64 5.76
C VAL A 101 15.36 -4.02 4.70
N LEU A 102 16.29 -3.16 5.11
CA LEU A 102 17.30 -2.59 4.20
C LEU A 102 18.22 -3.66 3.62
N ASP A 103 18.71 -4.58 4.44
CA ASP A 103 19.55 -5.71 4.00
C ASP A 103 18.78 -6.61 3.03
N ALA A 104 17.54 -6.95 3.36
CA ALA A 104 16.69 -7.76 2.49
C ALA A 104 16.39 -7.07 1.15
N LEU A 105 16.18 -5.74 1.15
CA LEU A 105 16.00 -4.96 -0.08
C LEU A 105 17.24 -4.97 -0.97
N GLN A 106 18.44 -4.91 -0.39
CA GLN A 106 19.70 -4.99 -1.14
C GLN A 106 19.89 -6.36 -1.80
N VAL A 107 19.52 -7.43 -1.09
CA VAL A 107 19.63 -8.81 -1.58
C VAL A 107 18.59 -9.11 -2.66
N CYS A 108 17.34 -8.70 -2.44
CA CYS A 108 16.24 -9.02 -3.35
C CYS A 108 16.31 -8.25 -4.65
N ASP A 109 16.76 -6.99 -4.60
CA ASP A 109 16.79 -6.16 -5.79
C ASP A 109 17.76 -4.96 -5.68
N PRO A 110 19.01 -5.11 -6.13
CA PRO A 110 19.95 -3.99 -6.12
C PRO A 110 19.70 -2.97 -7.24
N ARG A 111 18.80 -3.22 -8.22
CA ARG A 111 18.81 -2.48 -9.51
C ARG A 111 17.45 -2.21 -10.20
N THR A 112 16.30 -2.64 -9.68
CA THR A 112 14.98 -2.42 -10.33
C THR A 112 14.05 -1.46 -9.57
N VAL A 113 12.93 -1.12 -10.22
CA VAL A 113 11.87 -0.22 -9.72
C VAL A 113 10.99 -0.90 -8.65
N ALA A 114 11.24 -2.17 -8.34
CA ALA A 114 10.51 -2.90 -7.31
C ALA A 114 10.69 -2.25 -5.92
N PHE A 115 9.64 -2.33 -5.11
CA PHE A 115 9.61 -1.77 -3.76
C PHE A 115 9.82 -0.24 -3.69
N SER A 116 9.43 0.48 -4.74
CA SER A 116 9.65 1.94 -4.83
C SER A 116 8.98 2.74 -3.70
N ARG A 117 7.81 2.32 -3.21
CA ARG A 117 7.14 2.99 -2.08
C ARG A 117 7.89 2.71 -0.79
N LEU A 118 8.27 1.45 -0.57
CA LEU A 118 9.01 1.05 0.61
C LEU A 118 10.36 1.76 0.71
N ARG A 119 11.11 1.85 -0.40
CA ARG A 119 12.38 2.61 -0.46
C ARG A 119 12.15 4.09 -0.12
N ARG A 120 11.16 4.73 -0.74
CA ARG A 120 10.84 6.14 -0.46
C ARG A 120 10.50 6.37 1.01
N CYS A 121 9.71 5.47 1.60
CA CYS A 121 9.38 5.52 3.02
C CYS A 121 10.63 5.42 3.90
N LEU A 122 11.52 4.46 3.62
CA LEU A 122 12.77 4.29 4.37
C LEU A 122 13.69 5.51 4.22
N ASP A 123 13.82 6.06 3.01
CA ASP A 123 14.60 7.28 2.74
C ASP A 123 14.01 8.50 3.48
N GLN A 124 12.69 8.59 3.57
CA GLN A 124 12.03 9.65 4.31
C GLN A 124 12.24 9.49 5.81
N ARG A 125 12.11 8.28 6.35
CA ARG A 125 12.40 7.97 7.76
C ARG A 125 13.82 8.34 8.14
N GLN A 126 14.79 8.04 7.27
CA GLN A 126 16.19 8.41 7.51
C GLN A 126 16.41 9.92 7.54
N ARG A 127 15.67 10.69 6.73
CA ARG A 127 15.75 12.16 6.70
C ARG A 127 15.00 12.84 7.85
N ASP A 128 13.79 12.37 8.15
CA ASP A 128 12.84 13.05 9.03
C ASP A 128 12.90 12.52 10.48
N GLY A 129 13.46 11.33 10.69
CA GLY A 129 13.56 10.68 12.01
C GLY A 129 12.19 10.56 12.69
N ALA A 130 12.10 11.03 13.95
CA ALA A 130 10.86 11.02 14.73
C ALA A 130 9.75 11.94 14.17
N ARG A 131 10.04 12.77 13.15
CA ARG A 131 9.05 13.62 12.46
C ARG A 131 8.50 13.01 11.19
N HIS A 132 8.86 11.75 10.92
CA HIS A 132 8.33 11.02 9.79
C HIS A 132 6.79 10.99 9.84
N ASP A 133 6.19 11.60 8.82
CA ASP A 133 4.74 11.74 8.70
C ASP A 133 4.21 10.71 7.70
N ILE A 134 3.28 9.91 8.19
CA ILE A 134 2.61 8.80 7.50
C ILE A 134 1.87 9.29 6.24
N SER A 135 1.26 10.48 6.30
CA SER A 135 0.51 11.05 5.18
C SER A 135 1.38 11.30 3.94
N ARG A 136 2.70 11.45 4.14
CA ARG A 136 3.68 11.70 3.07
C ARG A 136 4.24 10.42 2.44
N CYS A 137 4.06 9.27 3.09
CA CYS A 137 4.47 7.98 2.56
C CYS A 137 3.45 7.38 1.60
N ALA A 138 2.17 7.63 1.85
CA ALA A 138 1.06 7.13 1.05
C ALA A 138 0.89 7.93 -0.27
N GLY A 139 1.35 9.18 -0.33
CA GLY A 139 1.11 10.08 -1.46
C GLY A 139 2.28 10.22 -2.43
N ALA A 140 2.19 9.55 -3.58
CA ALA A 140 2.53 10.15 -4.90
C ALA A 140 1.69 9.52 -6.00
#